data_AF-A0A2S5UX93-F1
#
_entry.id   AF-A0A2S5UX93-F1
#
_cell.length_a   1.000
_cell.length_b   1.000
_cell.length_c   1.000
_cell.angle_alpha   90.00
_cell.angle_beta   90.00
_cell.angle_gamma   90.00
#
_symmetry.space_group_name_H-M   'P 1'
#
loop_
_entity.id
_entity.type
_entity.pdbx_description
1 polymer ?
#
loop_
_entity_poly.entity_id
_entity_poly.type
_entity_poly.pdbx_seq_one_letter_code
_entity_poly.pdbx_strand_id
1 'polypeptide(L)'
;MANRSYLYVVDEVPGEGAPLTRVTGLSEWNWDVPLVHELLVSGSGRLVPSTIWDAPAQAILGDYNQGIAHLERLFAQLPHDEETQRQIAEARSVLADPDKQGRYLLLEVAEIHVLGVTDDDNPFPEMLSEAQGLLRDSESQVDSLIRYALTQPADKLDQLTGSGSWANNLYFAPSGAPQHEPHADIQATPPQAAPPAPPQAAPQLAPPLNQQAPQFPPPTGHPQQVFLMRPLANGAVQWSLGLLALIPFPFVSAIAAGIVMTATGRSRAPATDAGERNRTNAANWGVTYLIASIILIALHIAFLAIFDDEYSSTFYPIGIPITIWFALSVTHLVFSIVGSVKASRGVVFTPVALPFFRPRPQP
;
A
#
# COMPACT_ATOMS: atom_id res chain seq x y z
N MET A 1 -1.97 -4.30 9.25
CA MET A 1 -2.02 -4.44 7.79
C MET A 1 -2.98 -3.37 7.28
N ALA A 2 -2.81 -2.88 6.06
CA ALA A 2 -3.63 -1.78 5.54
C ALA A 2 -4.77 -2.41 4.73
N ASN A 3 -5.83 -2.86 5.38
CA ASN A 3 -6.94 -3.60 4.74
C ASN A 3 -7.54 -2.79 3.59
N ARG A 4 -7.12 -3.09 2.36
CA ARG A 4 -7.38 -2.26 1.18
C ARG A 4 -7.47 -3.11 -0.07
N SER A 5 -8.29 -2.67 -1.01
CA SER A 5 -8.22 -3.10 -2.41
C SER A 5 -7.41 -2.09 -3.22
N TYR A 6 -6.70 -2.60 -4.23
CA TYR A 6 -5.89 -1.79 -5.13
C TYR A 6 -6.27 -2.05 -6.58
N LEU A 7 -6.53 -0.98 -7.31
CA LEU A 7 -6.81 -1.03 -8.74
C LEU A 7 -5.63 -0.42 -9.50
N TYR A 8 -5.09 -1.20 -10.43
CA TYR A 8 -3.99 -0.82 -11.30
C TYR A 8 -4.39 -0.89 -12.77
N VAL A 9 -3.61 -0.21 -13.60
CA VAL A 9 -3.61 -0.32 -15.05
C VAL A 9 -2.33 -1.01 -15.47
N VAL A 10 -2.46 -2.07 -16.28
CA VAL A 10 -1.34 -2.89 -16.77
C VAL A 10 -1.48 -3.16 -18.27
N ASP A 11 -0.36 -3.36 -18.95
CA ASP A 11 -0.34 -3.67 -20.39
C ASP A 11 -0.13 -5.17 -20.68
N GLU A 12 0.34 -5.92 -19.69
CA GLU A 12 0.60 -7.36 -19.79
C GLU A 12 -0.26 -8.17 -18.80
N VAL A 13 -0.47 -9.44 -19.13
CA VAL A 13 -1.21 -10.39 -18.28
C VAL A 13 -0.25 -10.97 -17.24
N PRO A 14 -0.48 -10.80 -15.92
CA PRO A 14 0.37 -11.41 -14.90
C PRO A 14 0.44 -12.94 -15.08
N GLY A 15 1.65 -13.50 -15.00
CA GLY A 15 1.87 -14.95 -15.07
C GLY A 15 2.06 -15.55 -16.47
N GLU A 16 1.82 -14.81 -17.56
CA GLU A 16 1.98 -15.31 -18.94
C GLU A 16 3.40 -15.12 -19.53
N GLY A 17 4.41 -14.97 -18.68
CA GLY A 17 5.83 -14.95 -19.08
C GLY A 17 6.35 -13.62 -19.67
N ALA A 18 5.50 -12.62 -19.87
CA ALA A 18 5.94 -11.24 -20.08
C ALA A 18 6.18 -10.56 -18.71
N PRO A 19 7.29 -9.84 -18.51
CA PRO A 19 7.44 -8.99 -17.34
C PRO A 19 6.38 -7.88 -17.38
N LEU A 20 5.79 -7.55 -16.24
CA LEU A 20 4.89 -6.39 -16.13
C LEU A 20 5.74 -5.13 -16.23
N THR A 21 5.86 -4.55 -17.42
CA THR A 21 6.75 -3.39 -17.64
C THR A 21 6.08 -2.07 -17.32
N ARG A 22 4.75 -2.02 -17.44
CA ARG A 22 3.95 -0.85 -17.10
C ARG A 22 2.87 -1.24 -16.10
N VAL A 23 3.00 -0.69 -14.89
CA VAL A 23 1.97 -0.76 -13.86
C VAL A 23 1.71 0.66 -13.39
N THR A 24 0.47 1.10 -13.46
CA THR A 24 0.07 2.45 -13.02
C THR A 24 -1.02 2.34 -11.97
N GLY A 25 -0.83 2.98 -10.81
CA GLY A 25 -1.85 3.02 -9.78
C GLY A 25 -3.04 3.87 -10.20
N LEU A 26 -4.26 3.35 -10.00
CA LEU A 26 -5.49 4.02 -10.38
C LEU A 26 -6.34 4.40 -9.16
N SER A 27 -6.57 3.45 -8.26
CA SER A 27 -7.41 3.66 -7.08
C SER A 27 -7.06 2.73 -5.93
N GLU A 28 -7.30 3.20 -4.71
CA GLU A 28 -7.13 2.43 -3.48
C GLU A 28 -8.33 2.66 -2.57
N TRP A 29 -8.96 1.58 -2.12
CA TRP A 29 -10.13 1.65 -1.25
C TRP A 29 -9.88 0.93 0.07
N ASN A 30 -10.34 1.50 1.18
CA ASN A 30 -10.16 0.92 2.50
C ASN A 30 -11.30 -0.03 2.87
N TRP A 31 -10.95 -1.16 3.50
CA TRP A 31 -11.83 -2.11 4.18
C TRP A 31 -12.85 -2.85 3.30
N ASP A 32 -12.83 -2.64 1.98
CA ASP A 32 -13.82 -3.20 1.06
C ASP A 32 -13.32 -3.15 -0.40
N VAL A 33 -14.01 -3.86 -1.29
CA VAL A 33 -13.91 -3.68 -2.74
C VAL A 33 -15.13 -2.86 -3.19
N PRO A 34 -14.96 -1.60 -3.61
CA PRO A 34 -16.10 -0.79 -4.01
C PRO A 34 -16.67 -1.29 -5.34
N LEU A 35 -17.98 -1.11 -5.52
CA LEU A 35 -18.71 -1.58 -6.71
C LEU A 35 -18.14 -1.04 -8.02
N VAL A 36 -17.58 0.18 -8.01
CA VAL A 36 -16.87 0.74 -9.16
C VAL A 36 -15.67 -0.11 -9.58
N HIS A 37 -14.91 -0.70 -8.64
CA HIS A 37 -13.76 -1.56 -8.96
C HIS A 37 -14.23 -2.89 -9.55
N GLU A 38 -15.27 -3.50 -8.97
CA GLU A 38 -15.87 -4.73 -9.51
C GLU A 38 -16.35 -4.53 -10.96
N LEU A 39 -17.05 -3.42 -11.23
CA LEU A 39 -17.53 -3.10 -12.57
C LEU A 39 -16.36 -2.87 -13.54
N LEU A 40 -15.31 -2.18 -13.10
CA LEU A 40 -14.14 -1.90 -13.92
C LEU A 40 -13.40 -3.17 -14.35
N VAL A 41 -13.25 -4.17 -13.49
CA VAL A 41 -12.59 -5.44 -13.87
C VAL A 41 -13.53 -6.48 -14.51
N SER A 42 -14.82 -6.17 -14.64
CA SER A 42 -15.82 -7.09 -15.22
C SER A 42 -15.76 -7.22 -16.75
N GLY A 43 -14.97 -6.39 -17.43
CA GLY A 43 -14.75 -6.49 -18.87
C GLY A 43 -13.96 -7.75 -19.21
N SER A 44 -14.61 -8.85 -19.58
CA SER A 44 -13.93 -10.15 -19.80
C SER A 44 -13.06 -10.58 -18.61
N GLY A 45 -13.62 -10.48 -17.39
CA GLY A 45 -12.91 -10.73 -16.14
C GLY A 45 -12.31 -12.15 -16.07
N ARG A 46 -11.07 -12.25 -15.57
CA ARG A 46 -10.38 -13.53 -15.32
C ARG A 46 -9.47 -13.45 -14.10
N LEU A 47 -9.23 -14.61 -13.48
CA LEU A 47 -8.25 -14.73 -12.41
C LEU A 47 -6.84 -14.80 -12.98
N VAL A 48 -5.92 -14.09 -12.35
CA VAL A 48 -4.49 -14.11 -12.65
C VAL A 48 -3.70 -14.19 -11.34
N PRO A 49 -2.43 -14.65 -11.36
CA PRO A 49 -1.58 -14.58 -10.17
C PRO A 49 -1.51 -13.15 -9.61
N SER A 50 -1.58 -13.03 -8.29
CA SER A 50 -1.36 -11.74 -7.62
C SER A 50 0.06 -11.22 -7.91
N THR A 51 0.17 -9.91 -8.03
CA THR A 51 1.44 -9.17 -8.20
C THR A 51 1.96 -8.65 -6.86
N ILE A 52 1.15 -8.68 -5.81
CA ILE A 52 1.51 -8.28 -4.44
C ILE A 52 1.86 -9.50 -3.59
N TRP A 53 1.13 -10.61 -3.77
CA TRP A 53 1.18 -11.77 -2.89
C TRP A 53 1.66 -13.01 -3.63
N ASP A 54 2.40 -13.87 -2.92
CA ASP A 54 2.85 -15.14 -3.46
C ASP A 54 1.69 -16.09 -3.78
N ALA A 55 1.94 -17.02 -4.69
CA ALA A 55 1.00 -18.10 -4.99
C ALA A 55 0.63 -18.87 -3.70
N PRO A 56 -0.64 -19.28 -3.55
CA PRO A 56 -1.71 -19.32 -4.56
C PRO A 56 -2.62 -18.08 -4.62
N ALA A 57 -2.22 -16.92 -4.08
CA ALA A 57 -3.04 -15.70 -4.17
C ALA A 57 -3.35 -15.31 -5.62
N GLN A 58 -4.58 -14.83 -5.86
CA GLN A 58 -5.06 -14.40 -7.17
C GLN A 58 -5.54 -12.94 -7.13
N ALA A 59 -5.41 -12.28 -8.28
CA ALA A 59 -5.98 -10.98 -8.61
C ALA A 59 -7.02 -11.16 -9.73
N ILE A 60 -7.80 -10.12 -9.99
CA ILE A 60 -8.79 -10.11 -11.08
C ILE A 60 -8.30 -9.15 -12.18
N LEU A 61 -8.27 -9.65 -13.41
CA LEU A 61 -7.87 -8.87 -14.59
C LEU A 61 -9.07 -8.68 -15.52
N GLY A 62 -9.35 -7.45 -15.90
CA GLY A 62 -10.36 -7.09 -16.89
C GLY A 62 -9.77 -6.30 -18.06
N ASP A 63 -10.41 -6.33 -19.22
CA ASP A 63 -10.15 -5.44 -20.34
C ASP A 63 -10.51 -4.00 -19.97
N TYR A 64 -9.59 -3.08 -20.21
CA TYR A 64 -9.74 -1.69 -19.82
C TYR A 64 -10.98 -1.05 -20.46
N ASN A 65 -11.11 -1.17 -21.79
CA ASN A 65 -12.17 -0.48 -22.53
C ASN A 65 -13.57 -1.04 -22.23
N GLN A 66 -13.68 -2.37 -22.11
CA GLN A 66 -14.95 -2.99 -21.72
C GLN A 66 -15.34 -2.61 -20.28
N GLY A 67 -14.38 -2.59 -19.35
CA GLY A 67 -14.60 -2.13 -17.98
C GLY A 67 -15.14 -0.71 -17.91
N ILE A 68 -14.52 0.22 -18.64
CA ILE A 68 -15.02 1.60 -18.76
C ILE A 68 -16.44 1.63 -19.34
N ALA A 69 -16.72 0.86 -20.39
CA ALA A 69 -18.05 0.80 -20.98
C ALA A 69 -19.12 0.30 -20.00
N HIS A 70 -18.81 -0.67 -19.15
CA HIS A 70 -19.71 -1.14 -18.09
C HIS A 70 -19.95 -0.08 -17.02
N LEU A 71 -18.90 0.65 -16.62
CA LEU A 71 -19.03 1.75 -15.66
C LEU A 71 -19.89 2.90 -16.22
N GLU A 72 -19.71 3.25 -17.49
CA GLU A 72 -20.52 4.28 -18.16
C GLU A 72 -22.01 3.90 -18.24
N ARG A 73 -22.33 2.60 -18.36
CA ARG A 73 -23.71 2.10 -18.28
C ARG A 73 -24.33 2.31 -16.89
N LEU A 74 -23.55 2.20 -15.82
CA LEU A 74 -24.00 2.55 -14.47
C LEU A 74 -24.19 4.07 -14.35
N PHE A 75 -23.19 4.87 -14.75
CA PHE A 75 -23.23 6.33 -14.66
C PHE A 75 -24.42 6.95 -15.39
N ALA A 76 -24.81 6.40 -16.54
CA ALA A 76 -25.99 6.84 -17.28
C ALA A 76 -27.32 6.66 -16.53
N GLN A 77 -27.35 5.76 -15.53
CA GLN A 77 -28.56 5.42 -14.75
C GLN A 77 -28.55 6.03 -13.34
N LEU A 78 -27.43 6.61 -12.90
CA LEU A 78 -27.36 7.28 -11.62
C LEU A 78 -28.15 8.61 -11.61
N PRO A 79 -28.53 9.11 -10.42
CA PRO A 79 -29.16 10.42 -10.28
C PRO A 79 -28.38 11.56 -10.95
N HIS A 80 -29.09 12.56 -11.48
CA HIS A 80 -28.51 13.69 -12.19
C HIS A 80 -28.38 14.94 -11.32
N ASP A 81 -28.31 14.77 -10.01
CA ASP A 81 -28.04 15.88 -9.07
C ASP A 81 -26.56 16.32 -9.12
N GLU A 82 -26.30 17.50 -8.60
CA GLU A 82 -24.99 18.16 -8.67
C GLU A 82 -23.87 17.32 -8.05
N GLU A 83 -24.13 16.65 -6.92
CA GLU A 83 -23.14 15.83 -6.23
C GLU A 83 -22.77 14.61 -7.07
N THR A 84 -23.77 13.87 -7.53
CA THR A 84 -23.56 12.69 -8.37
C THR A 84 -22.79 13.02 -9.65
N GLN A 85 -23.15 14.12 -10.33
CA GLN A 85 -22.46 14.53 -11.55
C GLN A 85 -21.02 14.97 -11.29
N ARG A 86 -20.74 15.61 -10.16
CA ARG A 86 -19.38 15.97 -9.75
C ARG A 86 -18.51 14.74 -9.55
N GLN A 87 -19.00 13.73 -8.84
CA GLN A 87 -18.25 12.49 -8.60
C GLN A 87 -18.03 11.66 -9.87
N ILE A 88 -19.05 11.59 -10.75
CA ILE A 88 -18.91 10.97 -12.08
C ILE A 88 -17.83 11.70 -12.92
N ALA A 89 -17.81 13.04 -12.88
CA ALA A 89 -16.81 13.82 -13.60
C ALA A 89 -15.39 13.59 -13.07
N GLU A 90 -15.22 13.44 -11.75
CA GLU A 90 -13.94 13.06 -11.14
C GLU A 90 -13.44 11.71 -11.66
N ALA A 91 -14.29 10.68 -11.59
CA ALA A 91 -13.96 9.34 -12.09
C ALA A 91 -13.58 9.38 -13.58
N ARG A 92 -14.39 10.02 -14.41
CA ARG A 92 -14.11 10.18 -15.85
C ARG A 92 -12.81 10.92 -16.11
N SER A 93 -12.50 11.97 -15.35
CA SER A 93 -11.24 12.72 -15.50
C SER A 93 -10.03 11.83 -15.26
N VAL A 94 -10.11 10.91 -14.29
CA VAL A 94 -9.02 10.00 -13.94
C VAL A 94 -8.88 8.89 -14.97
N LEU A 95 -10.00 8.32 -15.43
CA LEU A 95 -10.02 7.23 -16.42
C LEU A 95 -9.72 7.73 -17.84
N ALA A 96 -9.96 9.01 -18.14
CA ALA A 96 -9.62 9.60 -19.43
C ALA A 96 -8.14 10.05 -19.53
N ASP A 97 -7.40 10.06 -18.42
CA ASP A 97 -5.98 10.45 -18.40
C ASP A 97 -5.14 9.50 -19.28
N PRO A 98 -4.49 9.98 -20.35
CA PRO A 98 -3.69 9.14 -21.25
C PRO A 98 -2.57 8.37 -20.53
N ASP A 99 -2.01 8.94 -19.47
CA ASP A 99 -0.94 8.29 -18.70
C ASP A 99 -1.47 7.09 -17.89
N LYS A 100 -2.79 7.07 -17.63
CA LYS A 100 -3.52 6.01 -16.92
C LYS A 100 -4.36 5.11 -17.83
N GLN A 101 -4.17 5.20 -19.14
CA GLN A 101 -4.78 4.24 -20.08
C GLN A 101 -3.82 3.08 -20.34
N GLY A 102 -4.36 1.88 -20.36
CA GLY A 102 -3.61 0.66 -20.68
C GLY A 102 -4.52 -0.39 -21.29
N ARG A 103 -4.00 -1.60 -21.44
CA ARG A 103 -4.78 -2.71 -22.01
C ARG A 103 -5.73 -3.33 -21.00
N TYR A 104 -5.32 -3.41 -19.74
CA TYR A 104 -6.06 -4.12 -18.71
C TYR A 104 -6.14 -3.33 -17.42
N LEU A 105 -7.18 -3.66 -16.63
CA LEU A 105 -7.38 -3.25 -15.25
C LEU A 105 -7.11 -4.45 -14.36
N LEU A 106 -6.21 -4.29 -13.39
CA LEU A 106 -5.81 -5.33 -12.44
C LEU A 106 -6.28 -4.94 -11.04
N LEU A 107 -7.13 -5.77 -10.44
CA LEU A 107 -7.65 -5.58 -9.08
C LEU A 107 -7.02 -6.60 -8.12
N GLU A 108 -6.31 -6.08 -7.12
CA GLU A 108 -5.75 -6.82 -6.01
C GLU A 108 -6.70 -6.73 -4.80
N VAL A 109 -7.40 -7.83 -4.49
CA VAL A 109 -8.40 -7.93 -3.40
C VAL A 109 -7.83 -8.48 -2.09
N ALA A 110 -6.67 -9.10 -2.22
CA ALA A 110 -6.03 -9.98 -1.26
C ALA A 110 -5.75 -9.41 0.15
N GLU A 111 -5.64 -8.08 0.34
CA GLU A 111 -5.34 -7.51 1.66
C GLU A 111 -6.58 -7.30 2.56
N ILE A 112 -7.81 -7.32 2.02
CA ILE A 112 -9.01 -6.93 2.79
C ILE A 112 -9.32 -7.92 3.93
N HIS A 113 -9.02 -9.21 3.77
CA HIS A 113 -9.51 -10.26 4.68
C HIS A 113 -8.45 -10.90 5.60
N VAL A 114 -7.26 -10.31 5.73
CA VAL A 114 -6.24 -10.76 6.72
C VAL A 114 -6.62 -10.43 8.18
N LEU A 115 -7.88 -10.08 8.45
CA LEU A 115 -8.39 -9.69 9.77
C LEU A 115 -8.65 -10.86 10.73
N GLY A 116 -8.66 -12.12 10.25
CA GLY A 116 -8.97 -13.30 11.06
C GLY A 116 -7.82 -14.29 11.26
N VAL A 117 -6.70 -14.07 10.57
CA VAL A 117 -5.63 -15.05 10.40
C VAL A 117 -4.56 -14.74 11.44
N THR A 118 -4.33 -15.65 12.39
CA THR A 118 -3.18 -15.53 13.31
C THR A 118 -1.88 -15.68 12.53
N ASP A 119 -0.73 -15.27 13.07
CA ASP A 119 0.57 -15.35 12.38
C ASP A 119 0.92 -16.80 11.89
N ASP A 120 0.18 -17.82 12.35
CA ASP A 120 0.33 -19.24 12.01
C ASP A 120 -0.67 -19.76 10.95
N ASP A 121 -1.69 -18.98 10.57
CA ASP A 121 -2.73 -19.39 9.63
C ASP A 121 -2.36 -19.00 8.19
N ASN A 122 -2.65 -19.88 7.22
CA ASN A 122 -2.44 -19.61 5.80
C ASN A 122 -3.65 -18.85 5.21
N PRO A 123 -3.52 -17.55 4.84
CA PRO A 123 -4.65 -16.75 4.34
C PRO A 123 -5.02 -17.07 2.88
N PHE A 124 -4.16 -17.78 2.14
CA PHE A 124 -4.31 -17.92 0.69
C PHE A 124 -5.62 -18.58 0.21
N PRO A 125 -6.23 -19.56 0.91
CA PRO A 125 -7.53 -20.12 0.52
C PRO A 125 -8.68 -19.11 0.57
N GLU A 126 -8.70 -18.23 1.58
CA GLU A 126 -9.74 -17.20 1.74
C GLU A 126 -9.60 -16.13 0.66
N MET A 127 -8.37 -15.68 0.40
CA MET A 127 -8.05 -14.73 -0.67
C MET A 127 -8.48 -15.25 -2.05
N LEU A 128 -8.27 -16.56 -2.31
CA LEU A 128 -8.72 -17.20 -3.55
C LEU A 128 -10.25 -17.23 -3.66
N SER A 129 -10.94 -17.64 -2.60
CA SER A 129 -12.41 -17.69 -2.56
C SER A 129 -13.03 -16.32 -2.81
N GLU A 130 -12.42 -15.26 -2.28
CA GLU A 130 -12.89 -13.89 -2.47
C GLU A 130 -12.72 -13.43 -3.92
N ALA A 131 -11.53 -13.60 -4.50
CA ALA A 131 -11.29 -13.26 -5.90
C ALA A 131 -12.25 -14.01 -6.83
N GLN A 132 -12.54 -15.28 -6.53
CA GLN A 132 -13.56 -16.07 -7.24
C GLN A 132 -14.98 -15.51 -7.07
N GLY A 133 -15.33 -15.05 -5.87
CA GLY A 133 -16.64 -14.46 -5.57
C GLY A 133 -16.89 -13.10 -6.25
N LEU A 134 -15.84 -12.34 -6.53
CA LEU A 134 -15.91 -11.04 -7.19
C LEU A 134 -15.76 -11.13 -8.71
N LEU A 135 -15.33 -12.28 -9.24
CA LEU A 135 -15.18 -12.49 -10.68
C LEU A 135 -16.52 -12.31 -11.40
N ARG A 136 -16.50 -11.54 -12.48
CA ARG A 136 -17.60 -11.38 -13.44
C ARG A 136 -17.05 -11.61 -14.84
N ASP A 137 -17.57 -12.61 -15.54
CA ASP A 137 -17.08 -13.04 -16.86
C ASP A 137 -18.15 -13.02 -17.95
N SER A 138 -19.37 -12.57 -17.62
CA SER A 138 -20.52 -12.55 -18.54
C SER A 138 -21.39 -11.31 -18.36
N GLU A 139 -22.02 -10.87 -19.46
CA GLU A 139 -22.94 -9.72 -19.49
C GLU A 139 -24.10 -9.84 -18.48
N SER A 140 -24.63 -11.05 -18.26
CA SER A 140 -25.73 -11.26 -17.31
C SER A 140 -25.32 -11.00 -15.86
N GLN A 141 -24.07 -11.29 -15.51
CA GLN A 141 -23.50 -10.98 -14.20
C GLN A 141 -23.25 -9.47 -14.07
N VAL A 142 -22.75 -8.82 -15.12
CA VAL A 142 -22.58 -7.35 -15.17
C VAL A 142 -23.93 -6.64 -15.00
N ASP A 143 -24.96 -7.08 -15.72
CA ASP A 143 -26.33 -6.55 -15.59
C ASP A 143 -26.89 -6.72 -14.18
N SER A 144 -26.57 -7.84 -13.53
CA SER A 144 -26.98 -8.10 -12.15
C SER A 144 -26.23 -7.20 -11.17
N LEU A 145 -24.95 -6.94 -11.42
CA LEU A 145 -24.13 -6.01 -10.63
C LEU A 145 -24.61 -4.56 -10.79
N ILE A 146 -24.93 -4.12 -12.00
CA ILE A 146 -25.50 -2.78 -12.25
C ILE A 146 -26.86 -2.64 -11.55
N ARG A 147 -27.74 -3.65 -11.65
CA ARG A 147 -29.02 -3.63 -10.92
C ARG A 147 -28.80 -3.56 -9.41
N TYR A 148 -27.86 -4.32 -8.87
CA TYR A 148 -27.52 -4.27 -7.46
C TYR A 148 -26.97 -2.89 -7.05
N ALA A 149 -26.10 -2.29 -7.85
CA ALA A 149 -25.56 -0.95 -7.64
C ALA A 149 -26.66 0.12 -7.55
N LEU A 150 -27.68 0.03 -8.43
CA LEU A 150 -28.82 0.96 -8.42
C LEU A 150 -29.77 0.78 -7.23
N THR A 151 -29.68 -0.34 -6.49
CA THR A 151 -30.44 -0.54 -5.25
C THR A 151 -29.71 -0.02 -4.01
N GLN A 152 -28.46 0.43 -4.15
CA GLN A 152 -27.69 0.93 -3.01
C GLN A 152 -28.25 2.28 -2.52
N PRO A 153 -28.18 2.52 -1.20
CA PRO A 153 -28.59 3.80 -0.62
C PRO A 153 -27.66 4.94 -1.03
N ALA A 154 -28.14 6.19 -0.93
CA ALA A 154 -27.41 7.38 -1.39
C ALA A 154 -26.08 7.63 -0.65
N ASP A 155 -25.94 7.15 0.59
CA ASP A 155 -24.69 7.21 1.36
C ASP A 155 -23.60 6.26 0.82
N LYS A 156 -23.94 5.39 -0.13
CA LYS A 156 -23.01 4.53 -0.87
C LYS A 156 -22.58 5.10 -2.21
N LEU A 157 -22.97 6.34 -2.53
CA LEU A 157 -22.62 6.98 -3.80
C LEU A 157 -21.11 6.94 -4.08
N ASP A 158 -20.28 7.18 -3.06
CA ASP A 158 -18.82 7.14 -3.20
C ASP A 158 -18.30 5.74 -3.63
N GLN A 159 -18.97 4.65 -3.23
CA GLN A 159 -18.61 3.29 -3.68
C GLN A 159 -19.02 3.02 -5.13
N LEU A 160 -20.03 3.73 -5.63
CA LEU A 160 -20.52 3.63 -7.02
C LEU A 160 -19.67 4.45 -7.99
N THR A 161 -19.06 5.53 -7.50
CA THR A 161 -18.30 6.50 -8.30
C THR A 161 -16.80 6.44 -8.08
N GLY A 162 -16.32 5.84 -6.98
CA GLY A 162 -14.92 5.89 -6.56
C GLY A 162 -14.48 7.23 -5.98
N SER A 163 -15.43 8.11 -5.64
CA SER A 163 -15.15 9.43 -5.08
C SER A 163 -14.20 9.33 -3.88
N GLY A 164 -13.12 10.13 -3.92
CA GLY A 164 -12.11 10.16 -2.87
C GLY A 164 -11.15 8.97 -2.83
N SER A 165 -11.30 7.96 -3.70
CA SER A 165 -10.39 6.81 -3.77
C SER A 165 -9.46 6.81 -4.98
N TRP A 166 -9.67 7.73 -5.93
CA TRP A 166 -8.80 7.90 -7.08
C TRP A 166 -7.45 8.50 -6.65
N ALA A 167 -6.35 7.77 -6.85
CA ALA A 167 -5.04 8.16 -6.33
C ALA A 167 -3.91 7.86 -7.31
N ASN A 168 -2.92 8.75 -7.37
CA ASN A 168 -1.70 8.56 -8.16
C ASN A 168 -0.66 7.70 -7.44
N ASN A 169 -0.71 7.69 -6.10
CA ASN A 169 0.24 6.98 -5.25
C ASN A 169 -0.53 6.00 -4.37
N LEU A 170 -0.49 4.73 -4.73
CA LEU A 170 -1.07 3.64 -3.93
C LEU A 170 -0.07 3.16 -2.88
N TYR A 171 -0.57 2.50 -1.85
CA TYR A 171 0.23 1.88 -0.80
C TYR A 171 1.21 0.91 -1.42
N PHE A 172 0.75 -0.03 -2.23
CA PHE A 172 1.61 -0.84 -3.09
C PHE A 172 1.84 -0.10 -4.42
N ALA A 173 3.09 0.27 -4.68
CA ALA A 173 3.47 0.94 -5.91
C ALA A 173 4.58 0.14 -6.61
N PRO A 174 4.64 0.16 -7.95
CA PRO A 174 5.74 -0.45 -8.67
C PRO A 174 7.04 0.25 -8.30
N SER A 175 7.97 -0.48 -7.70
CA SER A 175 9.32 0.00 -7.42
C SER A 175 10.34 -0.94 -8.05
N GLY A 176 11.07 -0.43 -9.04
CA GLY A 176 12.21 -1.11 -9.65
C GLY A 176 12.81 -0.28 -10.78
N ALA A 177 14.04 0.21 -10.60
CA ALA A 177 14.92 0.35 -11.76
C ALA A 177 15.30 -1.07 -12.20
N PRO A 178 15.40 -1.38 -13.51
CA PRO A 178 15.88 -2.68 -13.96
C PRO A 178 17.23 -2.94 -13.27
N GLN A 179 17.27 -3.97 -12.43
CA GLN A 179 18.49 -4.39 -11.78
C GLN A 179 19.45 -4.83 -12.90
N HIS A 180 20.40 -3.97 -13.25
CA HIS A 180 21.58 -4.40 -13.95
C HIS A 180 22.33 -5.29 -12.97
N GLU A 181 22.25 -6.60 -13.15
CA GLU A 181 23.28 -7.48 -12.59
C GLU A 181 24.64 -6.93 -13.04
N PRO A 182 25.65 -6.84 -12.15
CA PRO A 182 26.98 -6.49 -12.58
C PRO A 182 27.44 -7.54 -13.58
N HIS A 183 27.54 -7.16 -14.85
CA HIS A 183 28.14 -8.01 -15.87
C HIS A 183 29.54 -8.39 -15.39
N ALA A 184 29.74 -9.66 -15.07
CA ALA A 184 31.07 -10.21 -14.94
C ALA A 184 31.76 -10.05 -16.31
N ASP A 185 32.81 -9.22 -16.34
CA ASP A 185 33.63 -8.95 -17.52
C ASP A 185 34.09 -10.25 -18.17
N ILE A 186 33.47 -10.63 -19.29
CA ILE A 186 34.07 -11.61 -20.20
C ILE A 186 35.00 -10.81 -21.12
N GLN A 187 36.29 -10.83 -20.78
CA GLN A 187 37.37 -10.35 -21.62
C GLN A 187 37.28 -10.95 -23.04
N ALA A 188 37.06 -10.08 -24.02
CA ALA A 188 37.06 -10.44 -25.44
C ALA A 188 38.49 -10.80 -25.91
N THR A 189 38.68 -12.01 -26.41
CA THR A 189 39.85 -12.41 -27.21
C THR A 189 39.66 -11.97 -28.68
N PRO A 190 40.74 -11.60 -29.41
CA PRO A 190 40.61 -11.07 -30.77
C PRO A 190 40.38 -12.16 -31.84
N PRO A 191 39.80 -11.82 -33.01
CA PRO A 191 39.33 -12.80 -33.99
C PRO A 191 40.46 -13.36 -34.87
N GLN A 192 40.49 -14.69 -35.04
CA GLN A 192 41.28 -15.38 -36.07
C GLN A 192 40.47 -15.54 -37.37
N ALA A 193 41.14 -15.29 -38.49
CA ALA A 193 40.58 -15.24 -39.84
C ALA A 193 40.17 -16.62 -40.41
N ALA A 194 39.08 -16.63 -41.19
CA ALA A 194 38.57 -17.80 -41.90
C ALA A 194 39.23 -18.01 -43.28
N PRO A 195 39.46 -19.26 -43.76
CA PRO A 195 39.91 -19.54 -45.13
C PRO A 195 38.76 -19.64 -46.16
N PRO A 196 39.05 -19.55 -47.48
CA PRO A 196 38.06 -19.32 -48.54
C PRO A 196 37.40 -20.61 -49.07
N ALA A 197 36.21 -20.44 -49.67
CA ALA A 197 35.37 -21.49 -50.24
C ALA A 197 35.76 -21.91 -51.69
N PRO A 198 35.51 -23.17 -52.11
CA PRO A 198 35.48 -23.60 -53.51
C PRO A 198 34.05 -23.72 -54.11
N PRO A 199 33.92 -23.89 -55.45
CA PRO A 199 32.88 -23.21 -56.25
C PRO A 199 31.61 -24.02 -56.54
N GLN A 200 30.57 -23.25 -56.91
CA GLN A 200 29.21 -23.66 -57.23
C GLN A 200 29.10 -24.57 -58.46
N ALA A 201 28.21 -25.58 -58.38
CA ALA A 201 27.65 -26.31 -59.51
C ALA A 201 26.11 -26.11 -59.54
N ALA A 202 25.56 -26.03 -60.76
CA ALA A 202 24.21 -25.60 -61.10
C ALA A 202 23.13 -26.71 -60.95
N PRO A 203 21.83 -26.46 -61.21
CA PRO A 203 20.73 -26.75 -60.29
C PRO A 203 19.98 -28.07 -60.57
N GLN A 204 19.58 -28.77 -59.51
CA GLN A 204 18.64 -29.89 -59.57
C GLN A 204 17.34 -29.53 -58.85
N LEU A 205 16.21 -29.64 -59.58
CA LEU A 205 14.85 -29.44 -59.08
C LEU A 205 14.48 -30.53 -58.06
N ALA A 206 13.95 -30.12 -56.90
CA ALA A 206 13.32 -30.98 -55.90
C ALA A 206 12.02 -30.33 -55.34
N PRO A 207 11.04 -31.12 -54.84
CA PRO A 207 9.62 -30.74 -54.66
C PRO A 207 9.35 -29.88 -53.41
N PRO A 208 8.12 -29.36 -53.20
CA PRO A 208 7.88 -28.29 -52.25
C PRO A 208 8.02 -28.77 -50.80
N LEU A 209 8.94 -28.14 -50.07
CA LEU A 209 9.06 -28.27 -48.61
C LEU A 209 8.12 -27.27 -47.95
N ASN A 210 7.30 -27.79 -47.03
CA ASN A 210 6.45 -27.04 -46.10
C ASN A 210 7.19 -25.82 -45.54
N GLN A 211 6.59 -24.64 -45.68
CA GLN A 211 7.06 -23.44 -45.00
C GLN A 211 6.78 -23.56 -43.50
N GLN A 212 7.75 -24.10 -42.76
CA GLN A 212 7.81 -23.94 -41.31
C GLN A 212 8.19 -22.49 -41.01
N ALA A 213 7.32 -21.81 -40.27
CA ALA A 213 7.56 -20.46 -39.78
C ALA A 213 8.87 -20.42 -38.96
N PRO A 214 9.62 -19.31 -38.99
CA PRO A 214 10.87 -19.18 -38.23
C PRO A 214 10.62 -19.43 -36.73
N GLN A 215 11.17 -20.51 -36.19
CA GLN A 215 11.23 -20.72 -34.75
C GLN A 215 12.28 -19.76 -34.18
N PHE A 216 11.82 -18.73 -33.49
CA PHE A 216 12.69 -17.94 -32.63
C PHE A 216 13.12 -18.80 -31.43
N PRO A 217 14.38 -18.71 -30.97
CA PRO A 217 14.81 -19.37 -29.74
C PRO A 217 13.99 -18.82 -28.56
N PRO A 218 13.62 -19.65 -27.56
CA PRO A 218 12.96 -19.16 -26.37
C PRO A 218 13.88 -18.17 -25.65
N PRO A 219 13.34 -17.06 -25.08
CA PRO A 219 14.13 -16.11 -24.34
C PRO A 219 14.78 -16.81 -23.14
N THR A 220 16.11 -16.83 -23.11
CA THR A 220 16.90 -17.28 -21.97
C THR A 220 16.94 -16.17 -20.92
N GLY A 221 15.86 -16.04 -20.17
CA GLY A 221 15.73 -15.19 -19.01
C GLY A 221 14.49 -15.63 -18.25
N HIS A 222 14.62 -15.87 -16.94
CA HIS A 222 13.42 -16.00 -16.12
C HIS A 222 12.62 -14.70 -16.26
N PRO A 223 11.30 -14.76 -16.55
CA PRO A 223 10.51 -13.55 -16.65
C PRO A 223 10.59 -12.80 -15.33
N GLN A 224 11.13 -11.59 -15.36
CA GLN A 224 11.17 -10.73 -14.17
C GLN A 224 9.73 -10.28 -13.88
N GLN A 225 9.07 -10.97 -12.96
CA GLN A 225 7.80 -10.51 -12.42
C GLN A 225 8.09 -9.26 -11.58
N VAL A 226 7.47 -8.13 -11.93
CA VAL A 226 7.46 -6.96 -11.05
C VAL A 226 6.53 -7.31 -9.90
N PHE A 227 7.11 -7.66 -8.76
CA PHE A 227 6.36 -7.75 -7.52
C PHE A 227 6.12 -6.33 -7.00
N LEU A 228 4.85 -5.99 -6.83
CA LEU A 228 4.44 -4.77 -6.14
C LEU A 228 4.80 -4.94 -4.66
N MET A 229 5.83 -4.22 -4.22
CA MET A 229 6.32 -4.35 -2.85
C MET A 229 5.55 -3.44 -1.89
N ARG A 230 5.33 -3.94 -0.68
CA ARG A 230 4.82 -3.12 0.43
C ARG A 230 5.78 -1.96 0.66
N PRO A 231 5.27 -0.72 0.82
CA PRO A 231 6.16 0.42 0.98
C PRO A 231 6.93 0.25 2.27
N LEU A 232 8.25 0.41 2.17
CA LEU A 232 9.17 0.42 3.31
C LEU A 232 8.59 1.32 4.42
N ALA A 233 8.53 0.82 5.65
CA ALA A 233 7.93 1.54 6.77
C ALA A 233 8.53 2.95 6.89
N ASN A 234 7.67 3.97 6.94
CA ASN A 234 8.04 5.39 6.96
C ASN A 234 8.07 6.01 8.38
N GLY A 235 7.71 5.21 9.40
CA GLY A 235 7.74 5.59 10.81
C GLY A 235 6.47 6.29 11.32
N ALA A 236 5.45 6.49 10.48
CA ALA A 236 4.24 7.23 10.85
C ALA A 236 3.39 6.49 11.91
N VAL A 237 3.29 5.16 11.80
CA VAL A 237 2.54 4.32 12.74
C VAL A 237 3.06 4.51 14.17
N GLN A 238 4.38 4.52 14.34
CA GLN A 238 5.00 4.69 15.66
C GLN A 238 4.68 6.04 16.29
N TRP A 239 4.55 7.09 15.49
CA TRP A 239 4.10 8.40 15.99
C TRP A 239 2.60 8.42 16.32
N SER A 240 1.76 7.82 15.48
CA SER A 240 0.31 7.74 15.72
C SER A 240 -0.04 6.96 16.99
N LEU A 241 0.78 5.99 17.40
CA LEU A 241 0.58 5.24 18.64
C LEU A 241 0.71 6.11 19.91
N GLY A 242 1.32 7.30 19.82
CA GLY A 242 1.29 8.29 20.90
C GLY A 242 -0.11 8.83 21.20
N LEU A 243 -1.03 8.77 20.23
CA LEU A 243 -2.42 9.20 20.41
C LEU A 243 -3.23 8.28 21.33
N LEU A 244 -2.69 7.11 21.71
CA LEU A 244 -3.26 6.28 22.77
C LEU A 244 -3.38 7.05 24.10
N ALA A 245 -2.58 8.10 24.31
CA ALA A 245 -2.67 8.99 25.46
C ALA A 245 -4.00 9.78 25.56
N LEU A 246 -4.83 9.79 24.50
CA LEU A 246 -6.15 10.44 24.50
C LEU A 246 -7.26 9.55 25.08
N ILE A 247 -7.00 8.27 25.35
CA ILE A 247 -7.95 7.38 26.00
C ILE A 247 -8.29 7.97 27.39
N PRO A 248 -9.57 8.00 27.83
CA PRO A 248 -10.03 8.72 29.03
C PRO A 248 -9.62 8.07 30.37
N PHE A 249 -8.37 7.64 30.48
CA PHE A 249 -7.67 7.18 31.67
C PHE A 249 -6.28 7.83 31.69
N PRO A 250 -6.15 9.11 32.09
CA PRO A 250 -5.01 9.97 31.73
C PRO A 250 -3.63 9.40 32.11
N PHE A 251 -3.48 8.82 33.30
CA PHE A 251 -2.20 8.27 33.74
C PHE A 251 -1.86 6.93 33.07
N VAL A 252 -2.85 6.02 32.98
CA VAL A 252 -2.67 4.69 32.41
C VAL A 252 -2.42 4.77 30.91
N SER A 253 -3.22 5.59 30.21
CA SER A 253 -3.10 5.82 28.77
C SER A 253 -1.79 6.49 28.39
N ALA A 254 -1.32 7.47 29.19
CA ALA A 254 -0.01 8.10 28.97
C ALA A 254 1.15 7.10 29.11
N ILE A 255 1.12 6.26 30.14
CA ILE A 255 2.12 5.20 30.35
C ILE A 255 2.07 4.19 29.20
N ALA A 256 0.87 3.71 28.85
CA ALA A 256 0.68 2.76 27.75
C ALA A 256 1.18 3.32 26.41
N ALA A 257 0.86 4.57 26.09
CA ALA A 257 1.34 5.25 24.89
C ALA A 257 2.88 5.27 24.81
N GLY A 258 3.54 5.66 25.91
CA GLY A 258 5.01 5.67 26.00
C GLY A 258 5.64 4.28 25.79
N ILE A 259 5.06 3.24 26.41
CA ILE A 259 5.52 1.84 26.27
C ILE A 259 5.34 1.36 24.81
N VAL A 260 4.16 1.57 24.23
CA VAL A 260 3.83 1.10 22.88
C VAL A 260 4.68 1.79 21.82
N MET A 261 4.86 3.11 21.90
CA MET A 261 5.77 3.85 20.99
C MET A 261 7.20 3.33 21.09
N THR A 262 7.68 3.03 22.30
CA THR A 262 9.01 2.46 22.53
C THR A 262 9.16 1.08 21.91
N ALA A 263 8.20 0.18 22.16
CA ALA A 263 8.25 -1.20 21.70
C ALA A 263 8.16 -1.29 20.16
N THR A 264 7.16 -0.63 19.57
CA THR A 264 6.93 -0.63 18.12
C THR A 264 7.99 0.18 17.36
N GLY A 265 8.54 1.22 17.99
CA GLY A 265 9.70 1.97 17.56
C GLY A 265 10.95 1.12 17.35
N ARG A 266 11.02 -0.07 17.96
CA ARG A 266 12.10 -1.06 17.82
C ARG A 266 11.81 -2.21 16.85
N SER A 267 10.70 -2.14 16.11
CA SER A 267 10.36 -3.13 15.08
C SER A 267 11.52 -3.39 14.11
N ARG A 268 11.69 -4.64 13.67
CA ARG A 268 12.71 -5.01 12.68
C ARG A 268 12.21 -4.94 11.24
N ALA A 269 10.97 -4.51 11.02
CA ALA A 269 10.38 -4.40 9.70
C ALA A 269 11.26 -3.56 8.75
N PRO A 270 11.31 -3.92 7.45
CA PRO A 270 11.97 -3.11 6.43
C PRO A 270 11.45 -1.67 6.45
N ALA A 271 12.36 -0.70 6.48
CA ALA A 271 12.05 0.73 6.60
C ALA A 271 12.96 1.55 5.68
N THR A 272 12.46 2.70 5.21
CA THR A 272 13.29 3.65 4.48
C THR A 272 14.32 4.27 5.43
N ASP A 273 15.37 4.92 4.93
CA ASP A 273 16.29 5.68 5.78
C ASP A 273 15.57 6.70 6.65
N ALA A 274 14.62 7.41 6.07
CA ALA A 274 13.78 8.36 6.79
C ALA A 274 12.87 7.66 7.81
N GLY A 275 12.33 6.49 7.45
CA GLY A 275 11.45 5.70 8.31
C GLY A 275 12.15 5.07 9.50
N GLU A 276 13.36 4.55 9.30
CA GLU A 276 14.23 4.02 10.36
C GLU A 276 14.60 5.13 11.36
N ARG A 277 14.88 6.34 10.87
CA ARG A 277 15.11 7.52 11.73
C ARG A 277 13.84 7.94 12.45
N ASN A 278 12.70 7.98 11.77
CA ASN A 278 11.41 8.37 12.36
C ASN A 278 10.94 7.41 13.44
N ARG A 279 11.00 6.09 13.22
CA ARG A 279 10.63 5.10 14.25
C ARG A 279 11.57 5.18 15.47
N THR A 280 12.86 5.44 15.24
CA THR A 280 13.84 5.59 16.33
C THR A 280 13.57 6.86 17.13
N ASN A 281 13.27 7.96 16.44
CA ASN A 281 12.91 9.24 17.06
C ASN A 281 11.59 9.13 17.85
N ALA A 282 10.59 8.43 17.31
CA ALA A 282 9.35 8.11 18.01
C ALA A 282 9.62 7.26 19.27
N ALA A 283 10.50 6.25 19.18
CA ALA A 283 10.89 5.43 20.32
C ALA A 283 11.59 6.26 21.42
N ASN A 284 12.54 7.11 21.03
CA ASN A 284 13.28 7.98 21.95
C ASN A 284 12.34 8.97 22.65
N TRP A 285 11.41 9.57 21.91
CA TRP A 285 10.37 10.42 22.49
C TRP A 285 9.43 9.64 23.41
N GLY A 286 8.98 8.45 23.00
CA GLY A 286 8.12 7.57 23.78
C GLY A 286 8.72 7.23 25.15
N VAL A 287 9.99 6.83 25.19
CA VAL A 287 10.72 6.58 26.46
C VAL A 287 10.88 7.87 27.27
N THR A 288 11.25 8.98 26.63
CA THR A 288 11.41 10.27 27.31
C THR A 288 10.10 10.70 27.99
N TYR A 289 8.99 10.62 27.26
CA TYR A 289 7.65 10.92 27.75
C TYR A 289 7.22 9.98 28.88
N LEU A 290 7.50 8.68 28.75
CA LEU A 290 7.21 7.66 29.77
C LEU A 290 7.93 7.97 31.08
N ILE A 291 9.24 8.19 31.04
CA ILE A 291 10.06 8.49 32.22
C ILE A 291 9.60 9.79 32.87
N ALA A 292 9.43 10.85 32.09
CA ALA A 292 8.98 12.14 32.60
C ALA A 292 7.57 12.04 33.22
N SER A 293 6.65 11.28 32.61
CA SER A 293 5.32 11.04 33.15
C SER A 293 5.35 10.33 34.49
N ILE A 294 6.11 9.23 34.60
CA ILE A 294 6.25 8.48 35.86
C ILE A 294 6.80 9.39 36.97
N ILE A 295 7.85 10.16 36.67
CA ILE A 295 8.47 11.08 37.65
C ILE A 295 7.47 12.16 38.10
N LEU A 296 6.78 12.82 37.17
CA LEU A 296 5.86 13.92 37.52
C LEU A 296 4.63 13.42 38.28
N ILE A 297 4.10 12.25 37.93
CA ILE A 297 2.98 11.61 38.64
C ILE A 297 3.42 11.20 40.05
N ALA A 298 4.57 10.54 40.19
CA ALA A 298 5.11 10.14 41.49
C ALA A 298 5.39 11.37 42.38
N LEU A 299 5.94 12.43 41.80
CA LEU A 299 6.18 13.70 42.50
C LEU A 299 4.86 14.35 42.96
N HIS A 300 3.82 14.32 42.12
CA HIS A 300 2.50 14.84 42.50
C HIS A 300 1.91 14.07 43.69
N ILE A 301 1.98 12.74 43.66
CA ILE A 301 1.52 11.88 44.77
C ILE A 301 2.34 12.16 46.04
N ALA A 302 3.66 12.32 45.92
CA ALA A 302 4.51 12.67 47.05
C ALA A 302 4.14 14.04 47.63
N PHE A 303 3.84 15.03 46.78
CA PHE A 303 3.41 16.36 47.24
C PHE A 303 2.08 16.30 47.98
N LEU A 304 1.13 15.49 47.51
CA LEU A 304 -0.13 15.24 48.21
C LEU A 304 0.06 14.58 49.58
N ALA A 305 1.11 13.80 49.77
CA ALA A 305 1.40 13.11 51.03
C ALA A 305 2.27 13.93 52.01
N ILE A 306 3.07 14.87 51.51
CA ILE A 306 4.06 15.62 52.31
C ILE A 306 3.53 17.00 52.73
N PHE A 307 2.78 17.69 51.87
CA PHE A 307 2.26 19.02 52.17
C PHE A 307 0.99 18.92 53.02
N ASP A 308 1.09 19.37 54.27
CA ASP A 308 0.03 19.35 55.28
C ASP A 308 -0.97 20.53 55.13
N ASP A 309 -1.95 20.63 56.04
CA ASP A 309 -3.07 21.60 55.99
C ASP A 309 -2.67 23.08 55.77
N GLU A 310 -1.46 23.48 56.18
CA GLU A 310 -0.94 24.84 55.99
C GLU A 310 -0.70 25.20 54.51
N TYR A 311 -0.39 24.20 53.67
CA TYR A 311 -0.11 24.37 52.24
C TYR A 311 -1.19 23.76 51.33
N SER A 312 -2.23 23.13 51.90
CA SER A 312 -3.33 22.50 51.15
C SER A 312 -4.44 23.48 50.75
N SER A 313 -4.48 24.66 51.36
CA SER A 313 -5.53 25.68 51.10
C SER A 313 -5.47 26.31 49.71
N THR A 314 -4.36 26.15 48.99
CA THR A 314 -4.18 26.61 47.61
C THR A 314 -3.72 25.49 46.70
N PHE A 315 -4.09 25.54 45.41
CA PHE A 315 -3.68 24.51 44.44
C PHE A 315 -2.16 24.41 44.29
N TYR A 316 -1.44 25.53 44.38
CA TYR A 316 0.03 25.54 44.37
C TYR A 316 0.57 25.60 45.80
N PRO A 317 1.67 24.87 46.10
CA PRO A 317 2.62 24.22 45.18
C PRO A 317 2.27 22.77 44.76
N ILE A 318 1.26 22.15 45.38
CA ILE A 318 0.88 20.74 45.16
C ILE A 318 0.58 20.45 43.68
N GLY A 319 -0.01 21.42 42.99
CA GLY A 319 -0.41 21.38 41.59
C GLY A 319 0.71 21.60 40.58
N ILE A 320 1.94 21.96 40.99
CA ILE A 320 3.06 22.19 40.06
C ILE A 320 3.35 20.94 39.22
N PRO A 321 3.57 19.74 39.80
CA PRO A 321 3.94 18.56 39.02
C PRO A 321 2.86 18.15 38.02
N ILE A 322 1.58 18.23 38.41
CA ILE A 322 0.47 17.88 37.52
C ILE A 322 0.25 18.92 36.40
N THR A 323 0.52 20.21 36.67
CA THR A 323 0.49 21.27 35.64
C THR A 323 1.58 21.03 34.59
N ILE A 324 2.80 20.72 35.03
CA ILE A 324 3.92 20.41 34.13
C ILE A 324 3.61 19.14 33.33
N TRP A 325 3.04 18.12 33.98
CA TRP A 325 2.63 16.89 33.32
C TRP A 325 1.60 17.14 32.22
N PHE A 326 0.59 17.97 32.49
CA PHE A 326 -0.40 18.35 31.47
C PHE A 326 0.26 19.05 30.26
N ALA A 327 1.16 20.01 30.49
CA ALA A 327 1.90 20.67 29.41
C ALA A 327 2.77 19.69 28.60
N LEU A 328 3.39 18.72 29.27
CA LEU A 328 4.14 17.63 28.64
C LEU A 328 3.22 16.75 27.77
N SER A 329 2.02 16.41 28.26
CA SER A 329 1.04 15.62 27.50
C SER A 329 0.50 16.37 26.26
N VAL A 330 0.30 17.68 26.36
CA VAL A 330 -0.01 18.51 25.17
C VAL A 330 1.14 18.49 24.17
N THR A 331 2.38 18.62 24.64
CA THR A 331 3.58 18.51 23.77
C THR A 331 3.66 17.13 23.11
N HIS A 332 3.37 16.07 23.86
CA HIS A 332 3.32 14.70 23.36
C HIS A 332 2.28 14.54 22.25
N LEU A 333 1.09 15.12 22.43
CA LEU A 333 0.05 15.12 21.40
C LEU A 333 0.52 15.82 20.12
N VAL A 334 1.09 17.02 20.25
CA VAL A 334 1.61 17.78 19.11
C VAL A 334 2.70 16.99 18.37
N PHE A 335 3.66 16.41 19.09
CA PHE A 335 4.73 15.63 18.49
C PHE A 335 4.21 14.35 17.83
N SER A 336 3.19 13.71 18.40
CA SER A 336 2.54 12.52 17.81
C SER A 336 1.88 12.86 16.47
N ILE A 337 1.16 13.98 16.40
CA ILE A 337 0.52 14.45 15.16
C ILE A 337 1.56 14.88 14.13
N VAL A 338 2.47 15.79 14.49
CA VAL A 338 3.49 16.33 13.58
C VAL A 338 4.43 15.23 13.09
N GLY A 339 4.84 14.34 13.98
CA GLY A 339 5.66 13.18 13.66
C GLY A 339 4.96 12.23 12.69
N SER A 340 3.67 11.94 12.91
CA SER A 340 2.87 11.11 12.01
C SER A 340 2.75 11.72 10.62
N VAL A 341 2.43 13.02 10.53
CA VAL A 341 2.29 13.75 9.25
C VAL A 341 3.62 13.89 8.51
N LYS A 342 4.72 14.18 9.21
CA LYS A 342 6.04 14.28 8.56
C LYS A 342 6.52 12.91 8.08
N ALA A 343 6.36 11.88 8.91
CA ALA A 343 6.72 10.52 8.58
C ALA A 343 5.91 9.97 7.41
N SER A 344 4.61 10.26 7.32
CA SER A 344 3.79 9.84 6.18
C SER A 344 4.25 10.47 4.85
N ARG A 345 4.89 11.63 4.92
CA ARG A 345 5.53 12.33 3.77
C ARG A 345 6.99 11.93 3.54
N GLY A 346 7.51 10.93 4.24
CA GLY A 346 8.92 10.52 4.15
C GLY A 346 9.92 11.53 4.73
N VAL A 347 9.44 12.53 5.48
CA VAL A 347 10.29 13.55 6.11
C VAL A 347 10.65 13.11 7.53
N VAL A 348 11.92 13.24 7.89
CA VAL A 348 12.40 12.93 9.25
C VAL A 348 11.94 14.02 10.23
N PHE A 349 11.26 13.61 11.30
CA PHE A 349 10.94 14.45 12.44
C PHE A 349 11.85 14.11 13.61
N THR A 350 12.58 15.12 14.11
CA THR A 350 13.49 14.99 15.25
C THR A 350 12.91 15.73 16.45
N PRO A 351 12.32 15.03 17.44
CA PRO A 351 11.81 15.65 18.65
C PRO A 351 12.96 16.07 19.58
N VAL A 352 12.66 16.96 20.52
CA VAL A 352 13.55 17.22 21.66
C VAL A 352 13.39 16.05 22.65
N ALA A 353 14.14 14.97 22.40
CA ALA A 353 14.09 13.73 23.19
C ALA A 353 15.47 13.28 23.63
N LEU A 354 15.54 12.51 24.71
CA LEU A 354 16.78 11.84 25.12
C LEU A 354 17.10 10.68 24.14
N PRO A 355 18.33 10.59 23.61
CA PRO A 355 18.67 9.65 22.55
C PRO A 355 19.05 8.25 23.10
N PHE A 356 18.05 7.51 23.62
CA PHE A 356 18.25 6.15 24.14
C PHE A 356 18.59 5.11 23.06
N PHE A 357 18.11 5.33 21.83
CA PHE A 357 18.27 4.44 20.70
C PHE A 357 18.89 5.17 19.50
N ARG A 358 19.64 4.43 18.69
CA ARG A 358 20.22 4.90 17.42
C ARG A 358 19.56 4.20 16.23
N PRO A 359 19.39 4.88 15.08
CA PRO A 359 18.96 4.23 13.85
C PRO A 359 19.95 3.13 13.48
N ARG A 360 19.46 2.00 12.94
CA ARG A 360 20.35 0.94 12.44
C ARG A 360 21.06 1.40 11.17
N PRO A 361 22.35 1.08 10.99
CA PRO A 361 23.01 1.23 9.70
C PRO A 361 22.35 0.28 8.69
N GLN A 362 22.15 0.75 7.45
CA GLN A 362 21.71 -0.13 6.37
C GLN A 362 22.86 -1.08 5.98
N PRO A 363 22.55 -2.34 5.60
CA PRO A 363 23.53 -3.30 5.12
C PRO A 363 24.21 -2.86 3.81
#